data_AF-A0A8F1MCR7-F1
#
_entry.id   AF-A0A8F1MCR7-F1
#
_cell.length_a   1.000
_cell.length_b   1.000
_cell.length_c   1.000
_cell.angle_alpha   90.00
_cell.angle_beta   90.00
_cell.angle_gamma   90.00
#
_symmetry.space_group_name_H-M   'P 1'
#
loop_
_entity.id
_entity.type
_entity.pdbx_description
1 polymer ?
#
loop_
_entity_poly.entity_id
_entity_poly.type
_entity_poly.pdbx_seq_one_letter_code
_entity_poly.pdbx_strand_id
1 'polypeptide(L)'
;MKIVIAGFGVEGQSNLRYFREKFPKADFLVADEREKVDNLPENVAYQTGFSGLEDADLIVRSPSLPPKKIKTSGQIWSATNEFFAKCPAPIIGVTGTKGKGTTCSLIARFCARQVKPYIWSATSACQRWISCRKLKKMTSSFTNCPVFNCGI
;
A
#
# COMPACT_ATOMS: atom_id res chain seq x y z
N MET A 1 2.11 7.45 18.92
CA MET A 1 2.71 6.74 17.77
C MET A 1 2.70 7.70 16.61
N LYS A 2 3.87 8.00 16.05
CA LYS A 2 4.08 8.95 14.96
C LYS A 2 4.24 8.19 13.65
N ILE A 3 3.28 8.36 12.73
CA ILE A 3 3.26 7.71 11.42
C ILE A 3 3.56 8.77 10.36
N VAL A 4 4.62 8.54 9.60
CA VAL A 4 5.01 9.42 8.49
C VAL A 4 4.64 8.78 7.16
N ILE A 5 3.94 9.52 6.31
CA ILE A 5 3.70 9.14 4.92
C ILE A 5 4.72 9.86 4.05
N ALA A 6 5.70 9.12 3.54
CA ALA A 6 6.73 9.65 2.65
C ALA A 6 6.26 9.51 1.18
N GLY A 7 5.90 10.64 0.58
CA GLY A 7 5.38 10.78 -0.79
C GLY A 7 3.85 10.80 -0.83
N PHE A 8 3.27 11.97 -1.11
CA PHE A 8 1.82 12.23 -1.16
C PHE A 8 1.26 12.22 -2.58
N GLY A 9 1.51 11.12 -3.30
CA GLY A 9 0.80 10.82 -4.55
C GLY A 9 -0.55 10.13 -4.31
N VAL A 10 -1.09 9.49 -5.34
CA VAL A 10 -2.31 8.67 -5.24
C VAL A 10 -2.18 7.56 -4.19
N GLU A 11 -1.00 6.93 -4.11
CA GLU A 11 -0.70 5.91 -3.09
C GLU A 11 -0.58 6.51 -1.70
N GLY A 12 0.03 7.70 -1.56
CA GLY A 12 0.17 8.39 -0.28
C GLY A 12 -1.17 8.78 0.32
N GLN A 13 -2.08 9.33 -0.49
CA GLN A 13 -3.46 9.64 -0.07
C GLN A 13 -4.21 8.38 0.39
N SER A 14 -4.05 7.27 -0.35
CA SER A 14 -4.63 5.99 0.04
C SER A 14 -4.06 5.52 1.38
N ASN A 15 -2.73 5.46 1.52
CA ASN A 15 -2.05 5.05 2.75
C ASN A 15 -2.50 5.87 3.95
N LEU A 16 -2.55 7.19 3.82
CA LEU A 16 -3.02 8.08 4.89
C LEU A 16 -4.42 7.69 5.35
N ARG A 17 -5.34 7.44 4.41
CA ARG A 17 -6.70 6.99 4.74
C ARG A 17 -6.71 5.64 5.45
N TYR A 18 -5.95 4.66 4.96
CA TYR A 18 -5.87 3.32 5.58
C TYR A 18 -5.35 3.37 7.01
N PHE A 19 -4.20 4.01 7.20
CA PHE A 19 -3.55 4.04 8.51
C PHE A 19 -4.33 4.91 9.49
N ARG A 20 -5.01 5.96 9.05
CA ARG A 20 -5.91 6.76 9.90
C ARG A 20 -7.12 5.98 10.38
N GLU A 21 -7.71 5.13 9.53
CA GLU A 21 -8.79 4.22 9.95
C GLU A 21 -8.28 3.14 10.93
N LYS A 22 -7.05 2.66 10.75
CA LYS A 22 -6.44 1.61 11.59
C LYS A 22 -5.92 2.14 12.94
N PHE A 23 -5.37 3.35 12.95
CA PHE A 23 -4.76 3.99 14.11
C PHE A 23 -5.32 5.42 14.28
N PRO A 24 -6.55 5.56 14.81
CA PRO A 24 -7.22 6.87 14.91
C PRO A 24 -6.56 7.82 15.93
N LYS A 25 -5.74 7.32 16.85
CA LYS A 25 -5.01 8.10 17.85
C LYS A 25 -3.54 8.37 17.48
N ALA A 26 -3.10 7.96 16.29
CA ALA A 26 -1.73 8.19 15.85
C ALA A 26 -1.56 9.61 15.30
N ASP A 27 -0.37 10.16 15.48
CA ASP A 27 0.01 11.44 14.91
C ASP A 27 0.50 11.22 13.48
N PHE A 28 -0.15 11.88 12.52
CA PHE A 28 0.17 11.74 11.10
C PHE A 28 0.97 12.94 10.60
N LEU A 29 2.09 12.64 9.96
CA LEU A 29 2.92 13.60 9.23
C LEU A 29 3.02 13.16 7.77
N VAL A 30 2.79 14.07 6.83
CA VAL A 30 3.02 13.85 5.41
C VAL A 30 4.29 14.57 5.01
N ALA A 31 5.24 13.83 4.43
CA ALA A 31 6.48 14.37 3.91
C ALA A 31 6.56 14.14 2.39
N ASP A 32 6.80 15.19 1.61
CA ASP A 32 6.94 15.11 0.14
C ASP A 32 8.04 16.08 -0.33
N GLU A 33 8.64 15.84 -1.49
CA GLU A 33 9.65 16.77 -2.06
C GLU A 33 9.00 18.03 -2.63
N ARG A 34 7.71 17.97 -2.97
CA ARG A 34 6.94 19.12 -3.46
C ARG A 34 6.70 20.13 -2.32
N GLU A 35 6.63 21.42 -2.64
CA GLU A 35 6.31 22.44 -1.63
C GLU A 35 4.84 22.42 -1.22
N LYS A 36 3.96 21.98 -2.13
CA LYS A 36 2.52 21.88 -1.91
C LYS A 36 1.99 20.58 -2.51
N VAL A 37 1.02 20.00 -1.82
CA VAL A 37 0.31 18.81 -2.27
C VAL A 37 -1.19 19.03 -2.21
N ASP A 38 -1.89 18.52 -3.22
CA ASP A 38 -3.33 18.61 -3.29
C ASP A 38 -3.98 17.54 -2.39
N ASN A 39 -5.17 17.84 -1.87
CA ASN A 39 -5.99 16.94 -1.04
C ASN A 39 -5.36 16.53 0.30
N LEU A 40 -4.49 17.36 0.88
CA LEU A 40 -4.07 17.16 2.26
C LEU A 40 -5.23 17.52 3.21
N PRO A 41 -5.63 16.64 4.14
CA PRO A 41 -6.61 17.00 5.16
C PRO A 41 -6.02 18.04 6.11
N GLU A 42 -6.81 19.04 6.51
CA GLU A 42 -6.39 20.13 7.42
C GLU A 42 -5.81 19.63 8.76
N ASN A 43 -6.21 18.43 9.18
CA ASN A 43 -5.83 17.82 10.45
C ASN A 43 -4.52 17.00 10.37
N VAL A 44 -3.69 17.21 9.35
CA VAL A 44 -2.47 16.41 9.11
C VAL A 44 -1.30 17.35 8.91
N ALA A 45 -0.23 17.15 9.69
CA ALA A 45 0.98 17.94 9.55
C ALA A 45 1.64 17.66 8.20
N TYR A 46 2.20 18.71 7.60
CA TYR A 46 2.93 18.62 6.33
C TYR A 46 4.36 19.12 6.48
N GLN A 47 5.29 18.42 5.85
CA GLN A 47 6.68 18.80 5.80
C GLN A 47 7.22 18.64 4.37
N THR A 48 7.91 19.67 3.90
CA THR A 48 8.67 19.59 2.65
C THR A 48 10.03 18.93 2.92
N GLY A 49 10.35 17.87 2.18
CA GLY A 49 11.57 17.11 2.32
C GLY A 49 11.55 16.02 3.40
N PHE A 50 12.58 15.17 3.38
CA PHE A 50 12.67 13.97 4.23
C PHE A 50 13.65 14.10 5.40
N SER A 51 14.12 15.30 5.71
CA SER A 51 14.99 15.56 6.87
C SER A 51 14.21 15.51 8.18
N GLY A 52 14.84 15.09 9.28
CA GLY A 52 14.21 15.11 10.62
C GLY A 52 13.12 14.06 10.85
N LEU A 53 13.11 12.96 10.08
CA LEU A 53 12.17 11.85 10.25
C LEU A 53 12.70 10.74 11.19
N GLU A 54 13.67 11.07 12.03
CA GLU A 54 14.38 10.11 12.88
C GLU A 54 13.50 9.60 14.04
N ASP A 55 12.59 10.43 14.54
CA ASP A 55 11.69 10.14 15.67
C ASP A 55 10.37 9.45 15.23
N ALA A 56 10.27 9.04 13.97
CA ALA A 56 9.06 8.39 13.46
C ALA A 56 9.04 6.90 13.85
N ASP A 57 7.93 6.43 14.41
CA ASP A 57 7.75 4.99 14.71
C ASP A 57 7.60 4.17 13.41
N LEU A 58 6.87 4.72 12.44
CA LEU A 58 6.55 4.08 11.17
C LEU A 58 6.63 5.07 10.02
N ILE A 59 7.45 4.77 9.01
CA ILE A 59 7.51 5.53 7.76
C ILE A 59 6.95 4.70 6.62
N VAL A 60 5.79 5.09 6.11
CA VAL A 60 5.16 4.48 4.94
C VAL A 60 5.67 5.17 3.68
N ARG A 61 6.57 4.50 2.95
CA ARG A 61 7.16 5.03 1.73
C ARG A 61 6.32 4.73 0.48
N SER A 62 6.26 5.70 -0.41
CA SER A 62 5.86 5.50 -1.80
C SER A 62 6.95 4.75 -2.58
N PRO A 63 6.60 3.85 -3.53
CA PRO A 63 7.57 3.11 -4.34
C PRO A 63 8.45 4.01 -5.21
N SER A 64 7.99 5.23 -5.53
CA SER A 64 8.75 6.22 -6.29
C SER A 64 9.93 6.80 -5.51
N LEU A 65 9.97 6.63 -4.17
CA LEU A 65 11.04 7.15 -3.34
C LEU A 65 12.13 6.09 -3.12
N PRO A 66 13.40 6.40 -3.48
CA PRO A 66 14.50 5.49 -3.22
C PRO A 66 14.76 5.39 -1.70
N PRO A 67 14.99 4.18 -1.17
CA PRO A 67 15.16 3.96 0.27
C PRO A 67 16.35 4.72 0.86
N LYS A 68 17.36 5.04 0.04
CA LYS A 68 18.55 5.82 0.45
C LYS A 68 18.23 7.25 0.90
N LYS A 69 17.10 7.82 0.47
CA LYS A 69 16.67 9.18 0.84
C LYS A 69 16.01 9.24 2.23
N ILE A 70 15.63 8.11 2.80
CA ILE A 70 14.90 8.04 4.07
C ILE A 70 15.85 7.46 5.12
N LYS A 71 16.18 8.27 6.12
CA LYS A 71 16.91 7.84 7.31
C LYS A 71 15.98 7.95 8.50
N THR A 72 15.79 6.84 9.21
CA THR A 72 14.95 6.80 10.40
C THR A 72 15.43 5.70 11.33
N SER A 73 15.15 5.86 12.63
CA SER A 73 15.35 4.81 13.63
C SER A 73 14.19 3.81 13.68
N GLY A 74 13.02 4.20 13.17
CA GLY A 74 11.81 3.39 13.18
C GLY A 74 11.66 2.45 11.99
N GLN A 75 10.45 1.90 11.84
CA GLN A 75 10.16 0.91 10.82
C GLN A 75 9.85 1.56 9.47
N ILE A 76 10.61 1.18 8.43
CA ILE A 76 10.28 1.53 7.05
C ILE A 76 9.28 0.52 6.49
N TRP A 77 8.13 1.01 6.02
CA TRP A 77 7.02 0.21 5.53
C TRP A 77 6.52 0.69 4.18
N SER A 78 5.74 -0.12 3.48
CA SER A 78 5.16 0.24 2.17
C SER A 78 3.74 -0.29 2.04
N ALA A 79 2.95 0.29 1.12
CA ALA A 79 1.60 -0.19 0.82
C ALA A 79 1.61 -1.67 0.40
N THR A 80 2.60 -2.06 -0.41
CA THR A 80 2.79 -3.43 -0.87
C THR A 80 3.16 -4.38 0.27
N ASN A 81 4.01 -3.94 1.21
CA ASN A 81 4.36 -4.74 2.38
C ASN A 81 3.15 -4.95 3.29
N GLU A 82 2.36 -3.90 3.53
CA GLU A 82 1.10 -4.00 4.29
C GLU A 82 0.14 -4.98 3.61
N PHE A 83 0.03 -4.90 2.28
CA PHE A 83 -0.81 -5.81 1.50
C PHE A 83 -0.36 -7.27 1.67
N PHE A 84 0.92 -7.58 1.51
CA PHE A 84 1.43 -8.93 1.70
C PHE A 84 1.24 -9.44 3.14
N ALA A 85 1.41 -8.56 4.13
CA ALA A 85 1.23 -8.92 5.55
C ALA A 85 -0.24 -9.14 5.94
N LYS A 86 -1.20 -8.56 5.21
CA LYS A 86 -2.63 -8.60 5.56
C LYS A 86 -3.49 -9.44 4.63
N CYS A 87 -3.01 -9.83 3.46
CA CYS A 87 -3.79 -10.63 2.51
C CYS A 87 -3.89 -12.10 2.98
N PRO A 88 -5.10 -12.61 3.32
CA PRO A 88 -5.28 -14.02 3.69
C PRO A 88 -5.42 -14.94 2.48
N ALA A 89 -5.58 -14.38 1.28
CA ALA A 89 -5.80 -15.13 0.05
C ALA A 89 -4.48 -15.36 -0.72
N PRO A 90 -4.40 -16.40 -1.56
CA PRO A 90 -3.25 -16.64 -2.43
C PRO A 90 -2.95 -15.43 -3.32
N ILE A 91 -1.67 -15.06 -3.40
CA ILE A 91 -1.21 -13.89 -4.13
C ILE A 91 -0.53 -14.33 -5.43
N ILE A 92 -0.97 -13.78 -6.55
CA ILE A 92 -0.34 -13.97 -7.87
C ILE A 92 0.41 -12.70 -8.22
N GLY A 93 1.74 -12.76 -8.18
CA GLY A 93 2.62 -11.66 -8.59
C GLY A 93 2.87 -11.70 -10.09
N VAL A 94 2.55 -10.61 -10.80
CA VAL A 94 2.88 -10.44 -12.23
C VAL A 94 3.84 -9.27 -12.38
N THR A 95 5.07 -9.58 -12.81
CA THR A 95 6.13 -8.58 -13.05
C THR A 95 6.57 -8.65 -14.52
N GLY A 96 7.30 -7.64 -15.00
CA GLY A 96 7.85 -7.60 -16.37
C GLY A 96 7.70 -6.22 -17.01
N THR A 97 8.55 -5.86 -17.96
CA THR A 97 8.56 -4.48 -18.51
C THR A 97 7.35 -4.21 -19.40
N LYS A 98 6.90 -5.21 -20.17
CA LYS A 98 5.75 -5.15 -21.10
C LYS A 98 4.75 -6.27 -20.76
N GLY A 99 3.46 -6.06 -21.06
CA GLY A 99 2.44 -7.10 -20.94
C GLY A 99 1.79 -7.29 -19.55
N LYS A 100 2.28 -6.65 -18.48
CA LYS A 100 1.72 -6.76 -17.11
C LYS A 100 0.20 -6.57 -17.05
N GLY A 101 -0.30 -5.50 -17.68
CA GLY A 101 -1.74 -5.18 -17.68
C GLY A 101 -2.56 -6.26 -18.38
N THR A 102 -2.09 -6.75 -19.52
CA THR A 102 -2.74 -7.80 -20.31
C THR A 102 -2.73 -9.14 -19.58
N THR A 103 -1.57 -9.56 -19.07
CA THR A 103 -1.42 -10.82 -18.32
C THR A 103 -2.27 -10.81 -17.05
N CYS A 104 -2.27 -9.70 -16.29
CA CYS A 104 -3.14 -9.59 -15.13
C CYS A 104 -4.63 -9.64 -15.48
N SER A 105 -5.04 -8.97 -16.56
CA SER A 105 -6.46 -8.96 -16.99
C SER A 105 -6.90 -10.34 -17.46
N LEU A 106 -6.00 -11.08 -18.11
CA LEU A 106 -6.24 -12.44 -18.56
C LEU A 106 -6.38 -13.40 -17.37
N ILE A 107 -5.46 -13.35 -16.41
CA ILE A 107 -5.54 -14.13 -15.16
C ILE A 107 -6.85 -13.81 -14.43
N ALA A 108 -7.21 -12.52 -14.31
CA ALA A 108 -8.45 -12.11 -13.68
C ALA A 108 -9.70 -12.71 -14.37
N ARG A 109 -9.72 -12.78 -15.71
CA ARG A 109 -10.82 -13.41 -16.46
C ARG A 109 -10.90 -14.92 -16.25
N PHE A 110 -9.76 -15.60 -16.11
CA PHE A 110 -9.74 -17.02 -15.77
C PHE A 110 -10.24 -17.27 -14.34
N CYS A 111 -9.77 -16.47 -13.37
CA CYS A 111 -10.21 -16.58 -11.98
C CYS A 111 -11.68 -16.17 -11.79
N ALA A 112 -12.20 -15.18 -12.53
CA ALA A 112 -13.61 -14.77 -12.46
C ALA A 112 -14.59 -15.87 -12.87
N ARG A 113 -14.14 -16.81 -13.71
CA ARG A 113 -14.93 -17.99 -14.11
C ARG A 113 -14.90 -19.10 -13.06
N GLN A 114 -13.96 -19.05 -12.12
CA GLN A 114 -13.92 -19.99 -10.99
C GLN A 114 -14.67 -19.41 -9.79
N VAL A 115 -15.42 -20.26 -9.08
CA VAL A 115 -16.33 -19.88 -7.97
C VAL A 115 -15.59 -19.46 -6.68
N LYS A 116 -14.29 -19.12 -6.74
CA LYS A 116 -13.48 -18.74 -5.57
C LYS A 116 -13.22 -17.23 -5.55
N PRO A 117 -13.52 -16.52 -4.45
CA PRO A 117 -13.15 -15.11 -4.31
C PRO A 117 -11.62 -14.92 -4.33
N TYR A 118 -11.14 -13.89 -5.05
CA TYR A 118 -9.73 -13.54 -5.15
C TYR A 118 -9.50 -12.06 -4.87
N ILE A 119 -8.31 -11.76 -4.35
CA ILE A 119 -7.87 -10.40 -4.03
C ILE A 119 -6.79 -9.99 -5.04
N TRP A 120 -6.96 -8.82 -5.66
CA TRP A 120 -6.06 -8.35 -6.71
C TRP A 120 -5.19 -7.17 -6.23
N SER A 121 -3.89 -7.24 -6.52
CA SER A 121 -2.95 -6.12 -6.38
C SER A 121 -2.00 -6.09 -7.58
N ALA A 122 -2.24 -5.21 -8.54
CA ALA A 122 -1.18 -4.75 -9.45
C ALA A 122 -0.52 -3.50 -8.90
N THR A 123 0.68 -3.15 -9.35
CA THR A 123 1.33 -1.88 -9.00
C THR A 123 0.45 -0.67 -9.35
N SER A 124 -0.40 -0.77 -10.38
CA SER A 124 -1.42 0.23 -10.73
C SER A 124 -2.77 0.06 -9.99
N ALA A 125 -2.91 -0.95 -9.15
CA ALA A 125 -4.16 -1.30 -8.47
C ALA A 125 -4.06 -1.55 -6.96
N CYS A 126 -2.85 -1.50 -6.40
CA CYS A 126 -2.64 -1.33 -4.96
C CYS A 126 -3.39 -0.06 -4.47
N GLN A 127 -3.49 0.95 -5.34
CA GLN A 127 -4.35 2.14 -5.20
C GLN A 127 -5.81 1.83 -4.86
N ARG A 128 -6.36 0.69 -5.31
CA ARG A 128 -7.78 0.35 -5.16
C ARG A 128 -8.08 -0.56 -3.99
N TRP A 129 -7.06 -1.21 -3.41
CA TRP A 129 -7.24 -2.15 -2.31
C TRP A 129 -7.54 -1.43 -1.00
N ILE A 130 -6.78 -0.36 -0.71
CA ILE A 130 -6.97 0.48 0.48
C ILE A 130 -8.34 1.19 0.50
N SER A 131 -8.90 1.50 -0.68
CA SER A 131 -10.23 2.13 -0.78
C SER A 131 -11.40 1.13 -0.68
N CYS A 132 -11.13 -0.18 -0.69
CA CYS A 132 -12.17 -1.21 -0.83
C CYS A 132 -12.82 -1.58 0.52
N ARG A 133 -13.90 -0.87 0.88
CA ARG A 133 -14.82 -1.17 2.00
C ARG A 133 -15.42 -2.61 1.99
N LYS A 134 -15.27 -3.37 0.90
CA LYS A 134 -15.86 -4.72 0.74
C LYS A 134 -15.16 -5.83 1.55
N LEU A 135 -13.97 -5.57 2.10
CA LEU A 135 -13.18 -6.59 2.79
C LEU A 135 -13.74 -7.00 4.18
N LYS A 136 -14.49 -6.13 4.88
CA LYS A 136 -15.08 -6.50 6.19
C LYS A 136 -16.11 -7.64 6.14
N LYS A 137 -16.67 -7.96 4.96
CA LYS A 137 -17.59 -9.10 4.79
C LYS A 137 -16.91 -10.38 4.26
N MET A 138 -15.61 -10.34 3.94
CA MET A 138 -14.91 -11.42 3.21
C MET A 138 -13.90 -12.22 4.05
N THR A 139 -13.84 -11.99 5.35
CA THR A 139 -12.84 -12.62 6.25
C THR A 139 -13.26 -13.96 6.84
N SER A 140 -14.51 -14.44 6.63
CA SER A 140 -15.00 -15.65 7.32
C SER A 140 -14.70 -16.98 6.65
N SER A 141 -14.16 -17.01 5.42
CA SER A 141 -14.31 -18.21 4.57
C SER A 141 -13.07 -18.59 3.74
N PHE A 142 -11.85 -18.51 4.29
CA PHE A 142 -10.65 -18.87 3.53
C PHE A 142 -9.58 -19.55 4.39
N THR A 143 -9.68 -20.88 4.53
CA THR A 143 -8.68 -21.69 5.24
C THR A 143 -7.80 -22.56 4.35
N ASN A 144 -7.96 -22.67 3.03
CA ASN A 144 -7.11 -23.59 2.25
C ASN A 144 -6.95 -23.21 0.78
N CYS A 145 -5.71 -22.89 0.35
CA CYS A 145 -5.08 -23.39 -0.90
C CYS A 145 -3.69 -22.74 -1.17
N PRO A 146 -2.78 -23.42 -1.91
CA PRO A 146 -1.32 -23.28 -1.80
C PRO A 146 -0.70 -22.13 -2.62
N VAL A 147 0.55 -21.82 -2.26
CA VAL A 147 1.43 -20.76 -2.81
C VAL A 147 2.19 -21.28 -4.04
N PHE A 148 2.16 -20.53 -5.14
CA PHE A 148 3.15 -20.66 -6.22
C PHE A 148 3.95 -19.36 -6.31
N ASN A 149 5.19 -19.43 -5.81
CA ASN A 149 6.19 -18.39 -5.93
C ASN A 149 7.15 -18.81 -7.05
N CYS A 150 7.18 -18.09 -8.16
CA CYS A 150 8.24 -18.26 -9.15
C CYS A 150 9.07 -16.98 -9.16
N GLY A 151 10.23 -17.06 -8.51
CA GLY A 151 11.23 -16.00 -8.48
C GLY A 151 11.99 -15.92 -9.79
N ILE A 152 12.30 -14.67 -10.15
CA ILE A 152 13.30 -14.16 -11.10
C ILE A 152 13.14 -14.62 -12.56
#